data_AF-A0A538E8W9-F1
#
_entry.id   AF-A0A538E8W9-F1
#
_cell.length_a   1.000
_cell.length_b   1.000
_cell.length_c   1.000
_cell.angle_alpha   90.00
_cell.angle_beta   90.00
_cell.angle_gamma   90.00
#
_symmetry.space_group_name_H-M   'P 1'
#
loop_
_entity.id
_entity.type
_entity.pdbx_description
1 polymer ?
#
loop_
_entity_poly.entity_id
_entity_poly.type
_entity_poly.pdbx_seq_one_letter_code
_entity_poly.pdbx_strand_id
1 'polypeptide(L)'
;MSRLPVAAVLASPVLVFATGAEAKAPPDGFRLCGGSACVSLAGNDAETVAVSLFYGAGVTFIGPTAVPSDFYVLRWQFANQRPESGYYIGDSRLVRLFGAALGGSTSFDAAVSWLRPSPGALQVLGRLSAGIKPMPAPTITRVTVGGRPARDPASYARLWAVGSAALPAHPVGWLRVRMTTVAQSPWSDSLTDVRVSRRGGWLYRDGTFYRVPAKFAARIRARQSLR
;
A
#
# COMPACT_ATOMS: atom_id res chain seq x y z
N MET A 1 -25.56 -73.31 33.28
CA MET A 1 -25.70 -71.97 33.90
C MET A 1 -24.32 -71.33 33.84
N SER A 2 -23.86 -70.77 32.72
CA SER A 2 -24.22 -69.51 32.04
C SER A 2 -24.17 -68.29 32.98
N ARG A 3 -23.48 -67.17 32.74
CA ARG A 3 -22.49 -66.65 31.77
C ARG A 3 -21.85 -65.40 32.44
N LEU A 4 -20.61 -65.07 32.08
CA LEU A 4 -19.84 -63.88 32.49
C LEU A 4 -20.56 -62.54 32.20
N PRO A 5 -20.34 -61.47 32.99
CA PRO A 5 -20.82 -60.13 32.64
C PRO A 5 -19.94 -59.50 31.55
N VAL A 6 -20.58 -59.11 30.45
CA VAL A 6 -20.01 -58.42 29.29
C VAL A 6 -19.87 -56.93 29.58
N ALA A 7 -18.68 -56.40 29.29
CA ALA A 7 -18.31 -54.99 29.37
C ALA A 7 -19.09 -54.13 28.35
N ALA A 8 -19.49 -52.93 28.75
CA ALA A 8 -19.98 -51.89 27.85
C ALA A 8 -19.07 -50.66 27.96
N VAL A 9 -18.09 -50.57 27.07
CA VAL A 9 -17.29 -49.36 26.84
C VAL A 9 -18.07 -48.49 25.87
N LEU A 10 -18.63 -47.39 26.36
CA LEU A 10 -19.25 -46.34 25.54
C LEU A 10 -18.15 -45.54 24.84
N ALA A 11 -17.91 -45.84 23.58
CA ALA A 11 -17.07 -45.01 22.70
C ALA A 11 -17.92 -43.87 22.13
N SER A 12 -17.76 -42.66 22.68
CA SER A 12 -18.31 -41.43 22.08
C SER A 12 -17.50 -41.07 20.82
N PRO A 13 -18.12 -40.88 19.64
CA PRO A 13 -17.43 -40.30 18.52
C PRO A 13 -17.27 -38.80 18.77
N VAL A 14 -16.05 -38.36 19.08
CA VAL A 14 -15.69 -36.94 19.01
C VAL A 14 -15.72 -36.58 17.52
N LEU A 15 -16.78 -35.91 17.09
CA LEU A 15 -16.81 -35.19 15.81
C LEU A 15 -15.75 -34.10 15.89
N VAL A 16 -14.57 -34.40 15.37
CA VAL A 16 -13.56 -33.40 15.07
C VAL A 16 -14.14 -32.53 13.96
N PHE A 17 -14.75 -31.41 14.34
CA PHE A 17 -14.96 -30.31 13.42
C PHE A 17 -13.56 -29.88 12.97
N ALA A 18 -13.12 -30.36 11.81
CA ALA A 18 -12.07 -29.69 11.07
C ALA A 18 -12.62 -28.29 10.79
N THR A 19 -12.25 -27.32 11.63
CA THR A 19 -12.40 -25.92 11.27
C THR A 19 -11.60 -25.78 10.00
N GLY A 20 -12.30 -25.67 8.86
CA GLY A 20 -11.65 -25.44 7.58
C GLY A 20 -10.66 -24.32 7.79
N ALA A 21 -9.39 -24.56 7.45
CA ALA A 21 -8.43 -23.48 7.35
C ALA A 21 -9.00 -22.54 6.29
N GLU A 22 -9.71 -21.50 6.70
CA GLU A 22 -10.14 -20.47 5.78
C GLU A 22 -8.86 -19.89 5.19
N ALA A 23 -8.67 -20.14 3.89
CA ALA A 23 -7.54 -19.59 3.17
C ALA A 23 -7.62 -18.07 3.29
N LYS A 24 -6.57 -17.46 3.86
CA LYS A 24 -6.49 -16.01 4.02
C LYS A 24 -6.12 -15.35 2.70
N ALA A 25 -5.55 -16.12 1.78
CA ALA A 25 -5.33 -15.72 0.40
C ALA A 25 -6.65 -15.56 -0.37
N PRO A 26 -6.67 -14.64 -1.36
CA PRO A 26 -7.72 -14.65 -2.38
C PRO A 26 -7.78 -16.02 -3.07
N PRO A 27 -8.96 -16.52 -3.51
CA PRO A 27 -9.12 -17.86 -4.08
C PRO A 27 -8.18 -18.13 -5.28
N ASP A 28 -8.03 -17.15 -6.17
CA ASP A 28 -7.14 -17.23 -7.35
C ASP A 28 -5.73 -16.68 -7.06
N GLY A 29 -5.42 -16.40 -5.80
CA GLY A 29 -4.19 -15.77 -5.35
C GLY A 29 -4.04 -14.33 -5.82
N PHE A 30 -2.81 -13.95 -6.17
CA PHE A 30 -2.48 -12.60 -6.65
C PHE A 30 -1.87 -12.66 -8.05
N ARG A 31 -1.90 -11.52 -8.73
CA ARG A 31 -1.06 -11.29 -9.92
C ARG A 31 -0.16 -10.08 -9.70
N LEU A 32 1.14 -10.26 -9.91
CA LEU A 32 2.12 -9.18 -9.91
C LEU A 32 2.43 -8.80 -11.36
N CYS A 33 2.10 -7.58 -11.75
CA CYS A 33 2.23 -7.09 -13.11
C CYS A 33 3.33 -6.03 -13.23
N GLY A 34 4.21 -6.22 -14.20
CA GLY A 34 5.21 -5.26 -14.65
C GLY A 34 4.78 -4.52 -15.92
N GLY A 35 5.75 -3.97 -16.66
CA GLY A 35 5.49 -3.17 -17.86
C GLY A 35 4.95 -3.97 -19.05
N SER A 36 5.20 -5.28 -19.11
CA SER A 36 4.82 -6.11 -20.27
C SER A 36 4.29 -7.51 -19.91
N ALA A 37 4.38 -7.93 -18.65
CA ALA A 37 3.98 -9.27 -18.22
C ALA A 37 3.41 -9.25 -16.80
N CYS A 38 2.60 -10.26 -16.48
CA CYS A 38 2.14 -10.54 -15.13
C CYS A 38 2.53 -11.96 -14.73
N VAL A 39 2.90 -12.15 -13.47
CA VAL A 39 3.14 -13.46 -12.87
C VAL A 39 2.07 -13.74 -11.81
N SER A 40 1.56 -14.97 -11.78
CA SER A 40 0.60 -15.41 -10.77
C SER A 40 1.34 -15.87 -9.51
N LEU A 41 0.77 -15.52 -8.37
CA LEU A 41 1.18 -15.95 -7.04
C LEU A 41 0.03 -16.79 -6.47
N ALA A 42 0.29 -18.06 -6.16
CA ALA A 42 -0.73 -19.01 -5.71
C ALA A 42 -0.23 -19.84 -4.52
N GLY A 43 -1.12 -20.59 -3.88
CA GLY A 43 -0.78 -21.50 -2.77
C GLY A 43 -0.11 -20.80 -1.58
N ASN A 44 0.89 -21.44 -0.98
CA ASN A 44 1.61 -20.94 0.21
C ASN A 44 2.22 -19.54 0.01
N ASP A 45 2.61 -19.26 -1.22
CA ASP A 45 3.20 -18.02 -1.68
C ASP A 45 2.15 -16.88 -1.60
N ALA A 46 0.92 -17.15 -2.05
CA ALA A 46 -0.21 -16.24 -1.92
C ALA A 46 -0.64 -16.06 -0.47
N GLU A 47 -0.70 -17.14 0.31
CA GLU A 47 -1.04 -17.09 1.74
C GLU A 47 -0.04 -16.23 2.52
N THR A 48 1.26 -16.41 2.29
CA THR A 48 2.33 -15.63 2.93
C THR A 48 2.17 -14.13 2.67
N VAL A 49 1.87 -13.76 1.42
CA VAL A 49 1.64 -12.37 1.04
C VAL A 49 0.33 -11.84 1.65
N ALA A 50 -0.77 -12.58 1.53
CA ALA A 50 -2.07 -12.17 2.06
C ALA A 50 -2.05 -11.93 3.57
N VAL A 51 -1.48 -12.87 4.33
CA VAL A 51 -1.32 -12.77 5.78
C VAL A 51 -0.56 -11.51 6.19
N SER A 52 0.49 -11.16 5.45
CA SER A 52 1.25 -9.95 5.73
C SER A 52 0.47 -8.68 5.37
N LEU A 53 -0.15 -8.65 4.19
CA LEU A 53 -0.78 -7.45 3.64
C LEU A 53 -2.13 -7.12 4.28
N PHE A 54 -2.93 -8.14 4.63
CA PHE A 54 -4.32 -7.96 5.04
C PHE A 54 -4.61 -8.30 6.51
N TYR A 55 -3.72 -9.08 7.13
CA TYR A 55 -3.89 -9.51 8.53
C TYR A 55 -2.79 -8.96 9.44
N GLY A 56 -1.92 -8.10 8.90
CA GLY A 56 -0.91 -7.35 9.65
C GLY A 56 0.25 -8.18 10.20
N ALA A 57 0.39 -9.44 9.81
CA ALA A 57 1.43 -10.30 10.34
C ALA A 57 2.82 -9.83 9.87
N GLY A 58 3.65 -9.40 10.83
CA GLY A 58 5.01 -8.93 10.58
C GLY A 58 5.10 -7.69 9.70
N VAL A 59 4.01 -6.93 9.54
CA VAL A 59 3.97 -5.71 8.75
C VAL A 59 4.50 -4.52 9.55
N THR A 60 5.12 -3.56 8.88
CA THR A 60 5.39 -2.23 9.45
C THR A 60 4.65 -1.17 8.65
N PHE A 61 3.79 -0.39 9.30
CA PHE A 61 3.20 0.79 8.67
C PHE A 61 4.23 1.90 8.57
N ILE A 62 4.36 2.47 7.38
CA ILE A 62 5.38 3.49 7.11
C ILE A 62 4.70 4.57 6.31
N GLY A 63 4.89 5.83 6.72
CA GLY A 63 4.37 6.94 5.94
C GLY A 63 4.92 6.95 4.51
N PRO A 64 4.28 7.66 3.57
CA PRO A 64 4.70 7.70 2.17
C PRO A 64 6.06 8.38 1.96
N THR A 65 7.12 7.56 1.91
CA THR A 65 8.52 8.00 1.73
C THR A 65 9.18 7.43 0.48
N ALA A 66 8.53 6.50 -0.23
CA ALA A 66 9.04 6.02 -1.52
C ALA A 66 9.07 7.18 -2.52
N VAL A 67 10.25 7.51 -3.04
CA VAL A 67 10.39 8.45 -4.16
C VAL A 67 9.89 7.80 -5.45
N PRO A 68 9.37 8.58 -6.43
CA PRO A 68 9.01 8.05 -7.74
C PRO A 68 10.14 7.21 -8.35
N SER A 69 9.87 5.93 -8.54
CA SER A 69 10.79 4.91 -9.02
C SER A 69 10.02 3.86 -9.82
N ASP A 70 10.74 2.86 -10.31
CA ASP A 70 10.14 1.68 -10.92
C ASP A 70 9.21 0.96 -9.93
N PHE A 71 8.12 0.41 -10.45
CA PHE A 71 7.07 -0.21 -9.63
C PHE A 71 6.36 -1.36 -10.34
N TYR A 72 5.56 -2.10 -9.58
CA TYR A 72 4.71 -3.18 -10.05
C TYR A 72 3.28 -2.95 -9.56
N VAL A 73 2.30 -3.47 -10.29
CA VAL A 73 0.89 -3.49 -9.87
C VAL A 73 0.58 -4.87 -9.31
N LEU A 74 0.17 -4.92 -8.06
CA LEU A 74 -0.36 -6.11 -7.41
C LEU A 74 -1.87 -6.14 -7.63
N ARG A 75 -2.43 -7.26 -8.10
CA ARG A 75 -3.87 -7.43 -8.32
C ARG A 75 -4.38 -8.63 -7.54
N TRP A 76 -5.57 -8.53 -6.98
CA TRP A 76 -6.24 -9.63 -6.28
C TRP A 76 -7.75 -9.50 -6.41
N GLN A 77 -8.46 -10.57 -6.08
CA GLN A 77 -9.90 -10.57 -5.96
C GLN A 77 -10.33 -11.62 -4.93
N PHE A 78 -10.93 -11.18 -3.84
CA PHE A 78 -11.57 -12.10 -2.89
C PHE A 78 -12.93 -12.58 -3.41
N ALA A 79 -13.38 -13.73 -2.93
CA ALA A 79 -14.69 -14.27 -3.27
C ALA A 79 -15.78 -13.22 -2.98
N ASN A 80 -16.70 -13.03 -3.92
CA ASN A 80 -17.80 -12.06 -3.85
C ASN A 80 -17.36 -10.59 -3.68
N GLN A 81 -16.09 -10.27 -3.93
CA GLN A 81 -15.58 -8.90 -3.96
C GLN A 81 -15.20 -8.50 -5.40
N ARG A 82 -15.20 -7.20 -5.66
CA ARG A 82 -14.68 -6.66 -6.91
C ARG A 82 -13.16 -6.89 -6.99
N PRO A 83 -12.58 -6.98 -8.20
CA PRO A 83 -11.14 -6.95 -8.36
C PRO A 83 -10.55 -5.68 -7.74
N GLU A 84 -9.48 -5.84 -6.98
CA GLU A 84 -8.72 -4.75 -6.39
C GLU A 84 -7.26 -4.79 -6.83
N SER A 85 -6.56 -3.69 -6.55
CA SER A 85 -5.15 -3.59 -6.88
C SER A 85 -4.41 -2.76 -5.85
N GLY A 86 -3.10 -2.80 -5.94
CA GLY A 86 -2.18 -2.00 -5.15
C GLY A 86 -0.86 -1.94 -5.89
N TYR A 87 0.14 -1.33 -5.26
CA TYR A 87 1.45 -1.18 -5.87
C TYR A 87 2.54 -1.76 -5.00
N TYR A 88 3.52 -2.41 -5.63
CA TYR A 88 4.77 -2.81 -5.01
C TYR A 88 5.91 -1.98 -5.59
N ILE A 89 6.67 -1.30 -4.73
CA ILE A 89 7.81 -0.48 -5.10
C ILE A 89 9.07 -1.20 -4.65
N GLY A 90 9.75 -1.85 -5.60
CA GLY A 90 10.89 -2.75 -5.35
C GLY A 90 12.00 -2.10 -4.54
N ASP A 91 12.52 -0.96 -5.01
CA ASP A 91 13.67 -0.26 -4.42
C ASP A 91 13.45 0.11 -2.95
N SER A 92 12.26 0.60 -2.63
CA SER A 92 11.88 0.98 -1.26
C SER A 92 11.37 -0.19 -0.41
N ARG A 93 11.10 -1.34 -1.04
CA ARG A 93 10.46 -2.52 -0.45
C ARG A 93 9.13 -2.17 0.24
N LEU A 94 8.38 -1.25 -0.35
CA LEU A 94 7.07 -0.82 0.15
C LEU A 94 5.95 -1.32 -0.73
N VAL A 95 4.80 -1.53 -0.10
CA VAL A 95 3.53 -1.76 -0.77
C VAL A 95 2.57 -0.62 -0.41
N ARG A 96 1.85 -0.14 -1.42
CA ARG A 96 0.75 0.80 -1.26
C ARG A 96 -0.56 0.07 -1.59
N LEU A 97 -1.42 -0.09 -0.60
CA LEU A 97 -2.73 -0.74 -0.74
C LEU A 97 -3.86 0.29 -0.70
N PHE A 98 -4.98 -0.06 -1.33
CA PHE A 98 -6.22 0.69 -1.26
C PHE A 98 -7.18 0.05 -0.24
N GLY A 99 -8.00 0.88 0.42
CA GLY A 99 -9.06 0.41 1.30
C GLY A 99 -8.59 -0.11 2.66
N ALA A 100 -9.56 -0.52 3.48
CA ALA A 100 -9.39 -1.07 4.83
C ALA A 100 -8.78 -2.49 4.82
N ALA A 101 -7.74 -2.68 3.99
CA ALA A 101 -6.94 -3.89 3.90
C ALA A 101 -6.50 -4.39 5.28
N LEU A 102 -6.43 -3.52 6.28
CA LEU A 102 -6.14 -3.87 7.66
C LEU A 102 -7.31 -3.34 8.49
N GLY A 103 -8.07 -4.24 9.12
CA GLY A 103 -9.25 -3.96 9.96
C GLY A 103 -8.97 -3.15 11.24
N GLY A 104 -8.09 -2.16 11.17
CA GLY A 104 -7.65 -1.32 12.26
C GLY A 104 -7.12 0.01 11.71
N SER A 105 -8.06 0.93 11.45
CA SER A 105 -7.78 2.35 11.30
C SER A 105 -6.95 2.84 12.50
N THR A 106 -5.70 3.22 12.27
CA THR A 106 -4.93 4.02 13.25
C THR A 106 -4.50 5.38 12.70
N SER A 107 -4.97 5.78 11.52
CA SER A 107 -4.85 7.17 11.09
C SER A 107 -6.07 7.60 10.28
N PHE A 108 -6.79 8.56 10.87
CA PHE A 108 -7.96 9.28 10.36
C PHE A 108 -8.07 9.29 8.81
N ASP A 109 -9.14 8.66 8.29
CA ASP A 109 -9.66 8.79 6.92
C ASP A 109 -8.75 8.37 5.73
N ALA A 110 -7.60 7.73 5.95
CA ALA A 110 -6.73 7.37 4.83
C ALA A 110 -7.33 6.24 3.98
N ALA A 111 -7.74 6.56 2.75
CA ALA A 111 -8.21 5.59 1.75
C ALA A 111 -7.11 4.61 1.29
N VAL A 112 -5.86 4.83 1.68
CA VAL A 112 -4.67 4.09 1.25
C VAL A 112 -3.73 3.84 2.42
N SER A 113 -3.02 2.71 2.38
CA SER A 113 -2.01 2.34 3.38
C SER A 113 -0.67 2.12 2.71
N TRP A 114 0.38 2.76 3.24
CA TRP A 114 1.76 2.47 2.90
C TRP A 114 2.37 1.59 3.98
N LEU A 115 2.96 0.48 3.57
CA LEU A 115 3.48 -0.52 4.48
C LEU A 115 4.71 -1.20 3.92
N ARG A 116 5.54 -1.71 4.82
CA ARG A 116 6.57 -2.69 4.53
C ARG A 116 6.01 -4.07 4.89
N PRO A 117 5.85 -4.98 3.92
CA PRO A 117 5.46 -6.36 4.20
C PRO A 117 6.48 -7.07 5.09
N SER A 118 6.09 -8.23 5.61
CA SER A 118 6.96 -9.11 6.39
C SER A 118 8.17 -9.56 5.55
N PRO A 119 9.28 -9.98 6.18
CA PRO A 119 10.45 -10.48 5.46
C PRO A 119 10.11 -11.62 4.48
N GLY A 120 9.22 -12.54 4.86
CA GLY A 120 8.76 -13.63 4.01
C GLY A 120 7.97 -13.14 2.79
N ALA A 121 7.00 -12.24 3.00
CA ALA A 121 6.26 -11.63 1.90
C ALA A 121 7.18 -10.84 0.95
N LEU A 122 8.17 -10.12 1.50
CA LEU A 122 9.17 -9.42 0.69
C LEU A 122 10.08 -10.36 -0.11
N GLN A 123 10.43 -11.52 0.43
CA GLN A 123 11.21 -12.52 -0.30
C GLN A 123 10.41 -13.06 -1.50
N VAL A 124 9.12 -13.35 -1.28
CA VAL A 124 8.19 -13.79 -2.34
C VAL A 124 8.04 -12.71 -3.42
N LEU A 125 7.71 -11.47 -3.04
CA LEU A 125 7.58 -10.35 -3.98
C LEU A 125 8.88 -10.07 -4.73
N GLY A 126 10.02 -10.11 -4.03
CA GLY A 126 11.35 -9.93 -4.62
C GLY A 126 11.65 -10.99 -5.68
N ARG A 127 11.50 -12.28 -5.33
CA ARG A 127 11.72 -13.40 -6.25
C ARG A 127 10.85 -13.31 -7.50
N LEU A 128 9.57 -13.00 -7.35
CA LEU A 128 8.66 -12.87 -8.50
C LEU A 128 8.97 -11.66 -9.37
N SER A 129 9.26 -10.52 -8.74
CA SER A 129 9.58 -9.28 -9.46
C SER A 129 10.88 -9.38 -10.27
N ALA A 130 11.86 -10.17 -9.82
CA ALA A 130 13.14 -10.34 -10.52
C ALA A 130 12.99 -10.92 -11.94
N GLY A 131 11.92 -11.67 -12.21
CA GLY A 131 11.65 -12.28 -13.52
C GLY A 131 10.82 -11.41 -14.48
N ILE A 132 10.39 -10.22 -14.06
CA ILE A 132 9.54 -9.34 -14.87
C ILE A 132 10.08 -7.92 -14.90
N LYS A 133 10.03 -7.28 -16.08
CA LYS A 133 10.41 -5.88 -16.22
C LYS A 133 9.42 -4.98 -15.45
N PRO A 134 9.87 -4.09 -14.54
CA PRO A 134 8.96 -3.19 -13.83
C PRO A 134 8.27 -2.21 -14.78
N MET A 135 7.19 -1.61 -14.30
CA MET A 135 6.71 -0.35 -14.88
C MET A 135 7.72 0.75 -14.56
N PRO A 136 8.07 1.59 -15.53
CA PRO A 136 9.10 2.60 -15.33
C PRO A 136 8.65 3.67 -14.34
N ALA A 137 9.62 4.31 -13.69
CA ALA A 137 9.40 5.50 -12.88
C ALA A 137 8.53 6.53 -13.63
N PRO A 138 7.46 7.04 -13.01
CA PRO A 138 6.51 7.87 -13.73
C PRO A 138 7.10 9.25 -14.01
N THR A 139 6.90 9.72 -15.24
CA THR A 139 7.16 11.12 -15.58
C THR A 139 5.97 11.97 -15.18
N ILE A 140 6.18 12.93 -14.26
CA ILE A 140 5.15 13.88 -13.85
C ILE A 140 5.05 14.98 -14.92
N THR A 141 3.97 14.95 -15.69
CA THR A 141 3.75 15.85 -16.84
C THR A 141 3.00 17.12 -16.43
N ARG A 142 2.19 17.07 -15.38
CA ARG A 142 1.45 18.23 -14.87
C ARG A 142 1.32 18.16 -13.36
N VAL A 143 1.39 19.33 -12.74
CA VAL A 143 1.06 19.51 -11.33
C VAL A 143 0.14 20.71 -11.17
N THR A 144 -0.85 20.57 -10.30
CA THR A 144 -1.64 21.71 -9.81
C THR A 144 -1.54 21.83 -8.31
N VAL A 145 -1.49 23.06 -7.80
CA VAL A 145 -1.52 23.38 -6.36
C VAL A 145 -2.70 24.31 -6.11
N GLY A 146 -3.67 23.83 -5.35
CA GLY A 146 -4.95 24.53 -5.16
C GLY A 146 -5.66 24.79 -6.50
N GLY A 147 -5.59 23.84 -7.43
CA GLY A 147 -6.20 23.94 -8.76
C GLY A 147 -5.42 24.73 -9.81
N ARG A 148 -4.33 25.42 -9.45
CA ARG A 148 -3.53 26.24 -10.39
C ARG A 148 -2.25 25.52 -10.81
N PRO A 149 -1.83 25.60 -12.09
CA PRO A 149 -0.68 24.86 -12.59
C PRO A 149 0.65 25.31 -11.95
N ALA A 150 1.56 24.36 -11.77
CA ALA A 150 2.95 24.60 -11.36
C ALA A 150 3.88 24.80 -12.56
N ARG A 151 4.92 25.61 -12.38
CA ARG A 151 5.86 26.00 -13.45
C ARG A 151 6.79 24.87 -13.90
N ASP A 152 7.14 23.96 -13.01
CA ASP A 152 8.06 22.84 -13.26
C ASP A 152 7.51 21.57 -12.61
N PRO A 153 6.58 20.85 -13.29
CA PRO A 153 5.95 19.64 -12.77
C PRO A 153 6.93 18.55 -12.32
N ALA A 154 8.01 18.33 -13.07
CA ALA A 154 8.98 17.28 -12.78
C ALA A 154 9.66 17.46 -11.42
N SER A 155 9.92 18.71 -11.01
CA SER A 155 10.52 18.99 -9.69
C SER A 155 9.68 18.55 -8.49
N TYR A 156 8.37 18.30 -8.67
CA TYR A 156 7.47 17.91 -7.58
C TYR A 156 7.61 16.45 -7.16
N ALA A 157 8.41 15.64 -7.87
CA ALA A 157 8.85 14.34 -7.36
C ALA A 157 9.52 14.46 -5.97
N ARG A 158 10.12 15.63 -5.66
CA ARG A 158 10.75 15.92 -4.36
C ARG A 158 9.79 15.89 -3.17
N LEU A 159 8.48 16.00 -3.39
CA LEU A 159 7.50 15.94 -2.30
C LEU A 159 7.59 14.64 -1.49
N TRP A 160 8.01 13.56 -2.14
CA TRP A 160 8.10 12.23 -1.55
C TRP A 160 9.39 12.01 -0.74
N ALA A 161 10.45 12.76 -1.04
CA ALA A 161 11.76 12.64 -0.39
C ALA A 161 11.96 13.59 0.80
N VAL A 162 11.16 14.66 0.89
CA VAL A 162 11.44 15.78 1.78
C VAL A 162 10.73 15.67 3.13
N GLY A 163 11.42 16.09 4.19
CA GLY A 163 10.84 16.24 5.53
C GLY A 163 10.73 14.94 6.31
N SER A 164 10.34 15.08 7.57
CA SER A 164 10.16 13.98 8.52
C SER A 164 8.71 13.87 8.96
N ALA A 165 8.23 12.65 9.19
CA ALA A 165 6.90 12.42 9.72
C ALA A 165 6.79 13.09 11.10
N ALA A 166 5.68 13.80 11.34
CA ALA A 166 5.48 14.54 12.58
C ALA A 166 3.99 14.74 12.85
N LEU A 167 3.62 14.81 14.13
CA LEU A 167 2.26 15.20 14.50
C LEU A 167 2.02 16.67 14.15
N PRO A 168 0.88 17.00 13.52
CA PRO A 168 0.61 18.36 13.08
C PRO A 168 0.32 19.27 14.28
N ALA A 169 1.16 20.27 14.52
CA ALA A 169 0.83 21.38 15.42
C ALA A 169 -0.05 22.40 14.65
N HIS A 170 -1.36 22.17 14.64
CA HIS A 170 -2.41 23.09 14.14
C HIS A 170 -2.24 23.69 12.71
N PRO A 171 -1.92 22.92 11.65
CA PRO A 171 -2.02 23.42 10.28
C PRO A 171 -3.49 23.58 9.87
N VAL A 172 -3.97 24.83 9.84
CA VAL A 172 -5.28 25.18 9.27
C VAL A 172 -5.18 25.53 7.79
N GLY A 173 -6.09 24.97 7.00
CA GLY A 173 -6.21 25.22 5.57
C GLY A 173 -5.18 24.47 4.73
N TRP A 174 -5.66 23.69 3.78
CA TRP A 174 -4.83 22.85 2.91
C TRP A 174 -5.03 23.21 1.44
N LEU A 175 -3.95 23.19 0.67
CA LEU A 175 -3.99 23.24 -0.79
C LEU A 175 -3.67 21.85 -1.32
N ARG A 176 -4.62 21.25 -2.03
CA ARG A 176 -4.39 19.98 -2.72
C ARG A 176 -3.32 20.16 -3.80
N VAL A 177 -2.36 19.25 -3.83
CA VAL A 177 -1.35 19.10 -4.87
C VAL A 177 -1.72 17.88 -5.68
N ARG A 178 -2.16 18.07 -6.93
CA ARG A 178 -2.50 16.98 -7.83
C ARG A 178 -1.41 16.81 -8.87
N MET A 179 -0.80 15.62 -8.89
CA MET A 179 0.15 15.20 -9.90
C MET A 179 -0.58 14.44 -11.01
N THR A 180 -0.13 14.63 -12.24
CA THR A 180 -0.60 13.87 -13.42
C THR A 180 0.63 13.34 -14.13
N THR A 181 0.53 12.08 -14.54
CA THR A 181 1.57 11.32 -15.23
C THR A 181 0.95 10.71 -16.50
N VAL A 182 1.79 10.18 -17.38
CA VAL A 182 1.33 9.53 -18.63
C VAL A 182 0.49 8.28 -18.32
N ALA A 183 0.92 7.49 -17.34
CA ALA A 183 0.21 6.31 -16.85
C ALA A 183 0.02 6.40 -15.34
N GLN A 184 -1.08 5.81 -14.84
CA GLN A 184 -1.34 5.74 -13.40
C GLN A 184 -0.16 5.12 -12.64
N SER A 185 0.12 5.65 -11.46
CA SER A 185 1.25 5.23 -10.65
C SER A 185 0.96 5.39 -9.16
N PRO A 186 1.78 4.80 -8.27
CA PRO A 186 1.62 4.92 -6.81
C PRO A 186 1.59 6.37 -6.30
N TRP A 187 2.09 7.31 -7.09
CA TRP A 187 2.30 8.71 -6.71
C TRP A 187 1.34 9.68 -7.42
N SER A 188 0.42 9.20 -8.25
CA SER A 188 -0.42 10.05 -9.11
C SER A 188 -1.79 9.48 -9.46
N ASP A 189 -2.15 8.31 -8.93
CA ASP A 189 -3.48 7.76 -9.14
C ASP A 189 -4.58 8.62 -8.52
N SER A 190 -5.84 8.23 -8.74
CA SER A 190 -7.01 8.97 -8.25
C SER A 190 -7.13 9.02 -6.73
N LEU A 191 -6.45 8.11 -6.01
CA LEU A 191 -6.50 8.02 -4.55
C LEU A 191 -5.33 8.74 -3.87
N THR A 192 -4.33 9.17 -4.64
CA THR A 192 -3.19 9.92 -4.13
C THR A 192 -3.64 11.27 -3.58
N ASP A 193 -3.36 11.49 -2.29
CA ASP A 193 -3.71 12.70 -1.59
C ASP A 193 -2.47 13.39 -1.03
N VAL A 194 -1.98 14.36 -1.79
CA VAL A 194 -0.90 15.24 -1.36
C VAL A 194 -1.45 16.64 -1.15
N ARG A 195 -1.10 17.24 -0.01
CA ARG A 195 -1.53 18.60 0.33
C ARG A 195 -0.39 19.37 0.97
N VAL A 196 -0.33 20.67 0.71
CA VAL A 196 0.54 21.60 1.43
C VAL A 196 -0.31 22.49 2.32
N SER A 197 0.11 22.71 3.56
CA SER A 197 -0.58 23.65 4.44
C SER A 197 -0.48 25.07 3.86
N ARG A 198 -1.54 25.86 4.02
CA ARG A 198 -1.54 27.28 3.63
C ARG A 198 -0.53 28.10 4.43
N ARG A 199 -0.15 27.65 5.63
CA ARG A 199 0.82 28.31 6.52
C ARG A 199 1.88 27.33 7.05
N GLY A 200 3.08 27.86 7.35
CA GLY A 200 4.18 27.07 7.89
C GLY A 200 4.80 26.07 6.91
N GLY A 201 5.56 25.11 7.44
CA GLY A 201 6.27 24.08 6.69
C GLY A 201 5.66 22.69 6.89
N TRP A 202 4.46 22.46 6.35
CA TRP A 202 3.73 21.21 6.52
C TRP A 202 3.26 20.62 5.19
N LEU A 203 3.50 19.32 5.02
CA LEU A 203 2.93 18.49 3.97
C LEU A 203 2.03 17.42 4.59
N TYR A 204 0.98 17.06 3.86
CA TYR A 204 0.19 15.86 4.07
C TYR A 204 0.38 14.97 2.85
N ARG A 205 0.64 13.69 3.08
CA ARG A 205 0.76 12.66 2.05
C ARG A 205 0.00 11.45 2.55
N ASP A 206 -1.05 11.04 1.85
CA ASP A 206 -1.76 9.77 2.05
C ASP A 206 -1.92 9.41 3.55
N GLY A 207 -2.59 10.27 4.33
CA GLY A 207 -2.83 10.03 5.76
C GLY A 207 -1.76 10.57 6.72
N THR A 208 -0.53 10.81 6.25
CA THR A 208 0.61 11.16 7.10
C THR A 208 1.03 12.62 6.97
N PHE A 209 1.25 13.28 8.10
CA PHE A 209 1.77 14.64 8.17
C PHE A 209 3.30 14.66 8.25
N TYR A 210 3.90 15.64 7.58
CA TYR A 210 5.34 15.82 7.52
C TYR A 210 5.73 17.27 7.76
N ARG A 211 6.74 17.44 8.60
CA ARG A 211 7.43 18.72 8.75
C ARG A 211 8.45 18.88 7.64
N VAL A 212 8.37 19.99 6.91
CA VAL A 212 9.28 20.35 5.82
C VAL A 212 9.87 21.75 6.04
N PRO A 213 10.99 22.10 5.39
CA PRO A 213 11.50 23.47 5.43
C PRO A 213 10.43 24.48 5.00
N ALA A 214 10.26 25.56 5.75
CA ALA A 214 9.23 26.57 5.48
C ALA A 214 9.37 27.18 4.06
N LYS A 215 10.62 27.40 3.61
CA LYS A 215 10.93 27.84 2.24
C LYS A 215 10.44 26.84 1.19
N PHE A 216 10.56 25.54 1.44
CA PHE A 216 10.08 24.50 0.54
C PHE A 216 8.55 24.54 0.40
N ALA A 217 7.82 24.60 1.53
CA ALA A 217 6.36 24.76 1.51
C ALA A 217 5.91 26.07 0.83
N ALA A 218 6.66 27.16 1.00
CA ALA A 218 6.39 28.42 0.31
C ALA A 218 6.52 28.29 -1.21
N ARG A 219 7.55 27.60 -1.72
CA ARG A 219 7.72 27.35 -3.17
C ARG A 219 6.58 26.53 -3.76
N ILE A 220 6.09 25.51 -3.04
CA ILE A 220 4.91 24.72 -3.44
C ILE A 220 3.68 25.64 -3.53
N ARG A 221 3.40 26.43 -2.48
CA ARG A 221 2.27 27.38 -2.47
C ARG A 221 2.37 28.39 -3.61
N ALA A 222 3.58 28.83 -3.92
CA ALA A 222 3.88 29.74 -5.02
C ALA A 222 3.88 29.05 -6.40
N ARG A 223 3.72 27.72 -6.48
CA ARG A 223 3.70 26.93 -7.73
C ARG A 223 5.00 27.02 -8.52
N GLN A 224 6.10 27.24 -7.81
CA GLN A 224 7.43 27.37 -8.39
C GLN A 224 8.08 25.99 -8.59
N SER A 225 9.20 25.95 -9.32
CA SER A 225 10.09 24.78 -9.30
C SER A 225 10.49 24.49 -7.85
N LEU A 226 10.69 23.22 -7.53
CA LEU A 226 11.16 22.76 -6.23
C LEU A 226 12.65 22.40 -6.24
N ARG A 227 13.42 22.68 -7.30
CA ARG A 227 14.88 22.43 -7.36
C ARG A 227 15.68 23.37 -6.46
#